data_AF-A0A957NBB7-F1
#
_entry.id   AF-A0A957NBB7-F1
#
_cell.length_a   1.000
_cell.length_b   1.000
_cell.length_c   1.000
_cell.angle_alpha   90.00
_cell.angle_beta   90.00
_cell.angle_gamma   90.00
#
_symmetry.space_group_name_H-M   'P 1'
#
loop_
_entity.id
_entity.type
_entity.pdbx_description
1 polymer ?
#
loop_
_entity_poly.entity_id
_entity_poly.type
_entity_poly.pdbx_seq_one_letter_code
_entity_poly.pdbx_strand_id
1 'polypeptide(L)'
;MLLLTLGALVAALGFSLFQVPYNIAAGGVSGIGIIVNHFTGVSVSLFYLLANIPLLLLGFFYLGRWRFLLTTVIAVVLFSVGTEYFPRILPQYMSEYPITDNVLLAAIYAGLIGGI
;
A
#
# COMPACT_ATOMS: atom_id res chain seq x y z
N MET A 1 -9.08 -8.30 14.64
CA MET A 1 -8.14 -7.15 14.71
C MET A 1 -6.71 -7.59 14.45
N LEU A 2 -6.16 -8.56 15.18
CA LEU A 2 -4.79 -9.07 14.93
C LEU A 2 -4.52 -9.51 13.48
N LEU A 3 -5.45 -10.26 12.87
CA LEU A 3 -5.32 -10.67 11.46
C LEU A 3 -5.35 -9.49 10.49
N LEU A 4 -6.15 -8.46 10.78
CA LEU A 4 -6.23 -7.26 9.94
C LEU A 4 -4.92 -6.47 10.01
N THR A 5 -4.38 -6.30 11.22
CA THR A 5 -3.13 -5.57 11.39
C THR A 5 -1.97 -6.30 10.72
N LEU A 6 -1.89 -7.63 10.87
CA LEU A 6 -0.87 -8.45 10.18
C LEU A 6 -1.04 -8.38 8.66
N GLY A 7 -2.26 -8.55 8.14
CA GLY A 7 -2.52 -8.47 6.72
C GLY A 7 -2.18 -7.10 6.12
N ALA A 8 -2.55 -6.00 6.79
CA ALA A 8 -2.23 -4.66 6.35
C ALA A 8 -0.71 -4.40 6.30
N LEU A 9 0.04 -4.89 7.29
CA LEU A 9 1.50 -4.78 7.33
C LEU A 9 2.16 -5.63 6.23
N VAL A 10 1.71 -6.87 6.02
CA VAL A 10 2.20 -7.75 4.94
C VAL A 10 1.93 -7.12 3.57
N ALA A 11 0.73 -6.58 3.36
CA ALA A 11 0.38 -5.88 2.12
C ALA A 11 1.27 -4.64 1.90
N ALA A 12 1.50 -3.84 2.95
CA ALA A 12 2.38 -2.68 2.86
C ALA A 12 3.84 -3.06 2.60
N LEU A 13 4.33 -4.18 3.16
CA LEU A 13 5.66 -4.72 2.88
C LEU A 13 5.78 -5.14 1.42
N GLY A 14 4.85 -5.95 0.91
CA GLY A 14 4.85 -6.39 -0.48
C GLY A 14 4.79 -5.20 -1.46
N PHE A 15 3.96 -4.22 -1.16
CA PHE A 15 3.86 -2.99 -1.92
C PHE A 15 5.20 -2.23 -1.97
N SER A 16 5.85 -2.07 -0.82
CA SER A 16 7.11 -1.32 -0.70
C SER A 16 8.30 -2.04 -1.31
N LEU A 17 8.27 -3.37 -1.35
CA LEU A 17 9.35 -4.21 -1.89
C LEU A 17 9.26 -4.41 -3.40
N PHE A 18 8.06 -4.66 -3.91
CA PHE A 18 7.87 -5.12 -5.28
C PHE A 18 7.15 -4.14 -6.18
N GLN A 19 6.40 -3.20 -5.60
CA GLN A 19 5.49 -2.38 -6.37
C GLN A 19 6.02 -0.95 -6.56
N VAL A 20 6.45 -0.32 -5.46
CA VAL A 20 7.04 1.04 -5.46
C VAL A 20 8.33 1.10 -6.30
N PRO A 21 9.32 0.20 -6.13
CA PRO A 21 10.61 0.37 -6.81
C PRO A 21 10.54 0.21 -8.34
N TYR A 22 9.57 -0.57 -8.84
CA TYR A 22 9.37 -0.82 -10.27
C TYR A 22 8.20 -0.06 -10.88
N ASN A 23 7.62 0.91 -10.15
CA ASN A 23 6.45 1.69 -10.59
C ASN A 23 5.29 0.82 -11.11
N ILE A 24 5.06 -0.33 -10.49
CA ILE A 24 4.00 -1.26 -10.92
C ILE A 24 2.68 -0.75 -10.37
N ALA A 25 1.76 -0.26 -11.20
CA ALA A 25 0.45 0.16 -10.72
C ALA A 25 -0.51 -1.04 -10.59
N ALA A 26 -0.47 -1.76 -9.46
CA ALA A 26 -1.57 -2.66 -9.07
C ALA A 26 -2.82 -1.83 -8.78
N GLY A 27 -3.95 -2.17 -9.40
CA GLY A 27 -5.14 -1.33 -9.48
C GLY A 27 -5.72 -0.83 -8.16
N GLY A 28 -6.63 0.15 -8.24
CA GLY A 28 -7.24 0.81 -7.09
C GLY A 28 -6.51 2.08 -6.65
N VAL A 29 -6.76 2.55 -5.43
CA VAL A 29 -6.23 3.83 -4.92
C VAL A 29 -4.71 3.83 -4.77
N SER A 30 -4.13 2.70 -4.37
CA SER A 30 -2.68 2.53 -4.22
C SER A 30 -1.94 2.58 -5.56
N GLY A 31 -2.50 1.96 -6.61
CA GLY A 31 -1.96 2.05 -7.98
C GLY A 31 -2.04 3.46 -8.56
N ILE A 32 -3.17 4.15 -8.37
CA ILE A 32 -3.29 5.57 -8.74
C ILE A 32 -2.23 6.39 -7.99
N GLY A 33 -1.97 6.07 -6.72
CA GLY A 33 -0.92 6.70 -5.93
C GLY A 33 0.48 6.56 -6.56
N ILE A 34 0.81 5.40 -7.14
CA ILE A 34 2.08 5.20 -7.86
C ILE A 34 2.14 6.06 -9.12
N ILE A 35 1.06 6.09 -9.89
CA ILE A 35 0.98 6.93 -11.11
C ILE A 35 1.17 8.40 -10.74
N VAL A 36 0.45 8.88 -9.72
CA VAL A 36 0.57 10.27 -9.25
C VAL A 36 1.97 10.55 -8.74
N ASN A 37 2.58 9.62 -7.98
CA ASN A 37 3.95 9.75 -7.51
C ASN A 37 4.94 9.87 -8.69
N HIS A 38 4.75 9.08 -9.74
CA HIS A 38 5.59 9.11 -10.93
C HIS A 38 5.55 10.46 -11.67
N PHE A 39 4.37 11.09 -11.77
CA PHE A 39 4.20 12.34 -12.51
C PHE A 39 4.40 13.61 -11.66
N THR A 40 4.08 13.58 -10.36
CA THR A 40 4.04 14.77 -9.49
C THR A 40 5.07 14.74 -8.36
N GLY A 41 5.69 13.59 -8.08
CA GLY A 41 6.59 13.40 -6.95
C GLY A 41 5.89 13.33 -5.59
N VAL A 42 4.55 13.49 -5.52
CA VAL A 42 3.79 13.36 -4.27
C VAL A 42 3.92 11.94 -3.73
N SER A 43 4.18 11.77 -2.43
CA SER A 43 4.35 10.43 -1.85
C SER A 43 3.08 9.59 -1.99
N VAL A 44 3.26 8.30 -2.30
CA VAL A 44 2.16 7.35 -2.42
C VAL A 44 1.38 7.25 -1.10
N SER A 45 2.07 7.30 0.05
CA SER A 45 1.46 7.26 1.39
C SER A 45 0.46 8.39 1.61
N LEU A 46 0.84 9.63 1.25
CA LEU A 46 0.02 10.82 1.41
C LEU A 46 -1.17 10.78 0.45
N PHE A 47 -0.93 10.46 -0.82
CA PHE A 47 -2.01 10.35 -1.80
C PHE A 47 -3.03 9.28 -1.37
N TYR A 48 -2.55 8.10 -0.96
CA TYR A 48 -3.40 7.01 -0.51
C TYR A 48 -4.27 7.41 0.68
N LEU A 49 -3.70 8.09 1.68
CA LEU A 49 -4.44 8.53 2.86
C LEU A 49 -5.53 9.54 2.46
N LEU A 50 -5.18 10.58 1.69
CA LEU A 50 -6.12 11.60 1.25
C LEU A 50 -7.23 11.05 0.35
N ALA A 51 -6.89 10.19 -0.61
CA ALA A 51 -7.85 9.58 -1.51
C ALA A 51 -8.79 8.58 -0.81
N ASN A 52 -8.36 7.98 0.31
CA ASN A 52 -9.23 7.13 1.12
C ASN A 52 -10.22 7.92 2.00
N ILE A 53 -9.98 9.19 2.34
CA ILE A 53 -10.94 10.00 3.11
C ILE A 53 -12.34 10.06 2.46
N PRO A 54 -12.49 10.46 1.17
CA PRO A 54 -13.80 10.48 0.53
C PRO A 54 -14.39 9.07 0.38
N LEU A 55 -13.57 8.05 0.14
CA LEU A 55 -14.02 6.66 0.04
C LEU A 55 -14.53 6.13 1.40
N LEU A 56 -13.89 6.52 2.50
CA LEU A 56 -14.33 6.19 3.85
C LEU A 56 -15.66 6.87 4.19
N LEU A 57 -15.84 8.13 3.78
CA LEU A 57 -17.12 8.83 3.91
C LEU A 57 -18.23 8.10 3.13
N LEU A 58 -17.98 7.77 1.86
CA LEU A 58 -18.94 7.00 1.06
C LEU A 58 -19.22 5.62 1.69
N GLY A 59 -18.18 4.89 2.07
CA GLY A 59 -18.30 3.58 2.71
C GLY A 59 -19.06 3.62 4.04
N PHE A 60 -18.96 4.71 4.80
CA PHE A 60 -19.75 4.90 6.02
C PHE A 60 -21.25 4.91 5.75
N PHE A 61 -21.68 5.62 4.69
CA PHE A 61 -23.10 5.73 4.33
C PHE A 61 -23.65 4.45 3.70
N TYR A 62 -22.84 3.72 2.92
CA TYR A 62 -23.32 2.59 2.12
C TYR A 62 -23.01 1.18 2.67
N LEU A 63 -21.95 0.97 3.47
CA LEU A 63 -21.42 -0.39 3.75
C LEU A 63 -21.51 -0.88 5.21
N GLY A 64 -21.88 -0.04 6.18
CA GLY A 64 -22.06 -0.54 7.56
C GLY A 64 -21.63 0.39 8.69
N ARG A 65 -21.84 1.71 8.54
CA ARG A 65 -21.60 2.75 9.56
C ARG A 65 -20.28 2.53 10.32
N TRP A 66 -20.36 2.24 11.62
CA TRP A 66 -19.22 2.29 12.54
C TRP A 66 -18.28 1.08 12.45
N ARG A 67 -18.79 -0.14 12.22
CA ARG A 67 -17.95 -1.35 12.17
C ARG A 67 -17.05 -1.35 10.93
N PHE A 68 -17.59 -0.92 9.79
CA PHE A 68 -16.84 -0.75 8.56
C PHE A 68 -15.79 0.36 8.70
N LEU A 69 -16.20 1.55 9.17
CA LEU A 69 -15.28 2.69 9.33
C LEU A 69 -14.04 2.35 10.15
N LEU A 70 -14.22 1.77 11.35
CA LEU A 70 -13.08 1.49 12.23
C LEU A 70 -12.10 0.50 11.60
N THR A 71 -12.62 -0.55 10.98
CA THR A 71 -11.83 -1.59 10.33
C THR A 71 -11.02 -1.01 9.15
N THR A 72 -11.67 -0.21 8.30
CA THR A 72 -11.04 0.38 7.11
C THR A 72 -10.07 1.49 7.47
N VAL A 73 -10.39 2.36 8.44
CA VAL A 73 -9.47 3.40 8.92
C VAL A 73 -8.19 2.78 9.46
N ILE A 74 -8.29 1.74 10.30
CA ILE A 74 -7.11 1.05 10.83
C ILE A 74 -6.27 0.46 9.70
N ALA A 75 -6.90 -0.21 8.73
CA ALA A 75 -6.18 -0.78 7.59
C ALA A 75 -5.49 0.29 6.74
N VAL A 76 -6.19 1.39 6.42
CA VAL A 76 -5.67 2.50 5.61
C VAL A 76 -4.50 3.19 6.30
N VAL A 77 -4.63 3.46 7.61
CA VAL A 77 -3.55 4.11 8.39
C VAL A 77 -2.35 3.18 8.48
N LEU A 78 -2.54 1.90 8.81
CA LEU A 78 -1.42 0.94 8.87
C LEU A 78 -0.72 0.77 7.53
N PHE A 79 -1.49 0.71 6.44
CA PHE A 79 -0.92 0.61 5.10
C PHE A 79 -0.17 1.89 4.71
N SER A 80 -0.74 3.07 4.97
CA SER A 80 -0.10 4.36 4.69
C SER A 80 1.19 4.55 5.49
N VAL A 81 1.18 4.24 6.79
CA VAL A 81 2.37 4.26 7.65
C VAL A 81 3.40 3.25 7.14
N GLY A 82 3.00 2.00 6.89
CA GLY A 82 3.90 0.98 6.37
C GLY A 82 4.56 1.39 5.06
N THR A 83 3.79 1.89 4.09
CA THR A 83 4.31 2.34 2.78
C THR A 83 5.15 3.62 2.85
N GLU A 84 5.07 4.39 3.93
CA GLU A 84 5.98 5.52 4.16
C GLU A 84 7.30 5.11 4.81
N TYR A 85 7.24 4.21 5.81
CA TYR A 85 8.42 3.82 6.58
C TYR A 85 9.21 2.69 5.95
N PHE A 86 8.56 1.68 5.35
CA PHE A 86 9.25 0.53 4.80
C PHE A 86 10.26 0.88 3.70
N PRO A 87 9.98 1.74 2.70
CA PRO A 87 10.98 2.12 1.71
C PRO A 87 12.19 2.86 2.30
N ARG A 88 12.06 3.47 3.49
CA ARG A 88 13.17 4.15 4.19
C ARG A 88 13.98 3.19 5.05
N ILE A 89 13.31 2.21 5.64
CA ILE A 89 13.90 1.24 6.58
C ILE A 89 14.54 0.08 5.82
N LEU A 90 13.85 -0.51 4.84
CA LEU A 90 14.30 -1.72 4.13
C LEU A 90 15.72 -1.60 3.54
N PRO A 91 16.12 -0.49 2.90
CA PRO A 91 17.48 -0.32 2.39
C PRO A 91 18.57 -0.30 3.49
N GLN A 92 18.20 -0.04 4.75
CA GLN A 92 19.15 -0.04 5.87
C GLN A 92 19.39 -1.45 6.43
N TYR A 93 18.44 -2.36 6.24
CA TYR A 93 18.50 -3.74 6.75
C TYR A 93 18.77 -4.78 5.66
N MET A 94 18.62 -4.42 4.38
CA MET A 94 18.89 -5.29 3.24
C MET A 94 20.14 -4.83 2.50
N SER A 95 21.06 -5.76 2.21
CA SER A 95 22.26 -5.49 1.41
C SER A 95 21.96 -5.18 -0.06
N GLU A 96 20.82 -5.65 -0.56
CA GLU A 96 20.32 -5.40 -1.91
C GLU A 96 18.85 -4.94 -1.84
N TYR A 97 18.59 -3.72 -2.31
CA TYR A 97 17.24 -3.17 -2.47
C TYR A 97 17.20 -2.40 -3.79
N PRO A 98 16.37 -2.79 -4.77
CA PRO A 98 15.30 -3.81 -4.73
C PRO A 98 15.80 -5.26 -4.59
N ILE A 99 14.93 -6.19 -4.16
CA ILE A 99 15.29 -7.63 -3.94
C ILE A 99 15.59 -8.38 -5.26
N THR A 100 15.12 -7.87 -6.40
CA THR A 100 15.37 -8.48 -7.71
C THR A 100 15.69 -7.39 -8.74
N ASP A 101 16.15 -7.74 -9.93
CA ASP A 101 16.21 -6.79 -11.06
C ASP A 101 15.12 -7.08 -12.09
N ASN A 102 14.39 -8.19 -11.93
CA ASN A 102 13.41 -8.65 -12.90
C ASN A 102 12.01 -8.15 -12.55
N VAL A 103 11.50 -7.22 -13.36
CA VAL A 103 10.16 -6.63 -13.22
C VAL A 103 9.04 -7.69 -13.25
N LEU A 104 9.17 -8.74 -14.07
CA LEU A 104 8.17 -9.81 -14.13
C LEU A 104 8.11 -10.59 -12.81
N LEU A 105 9.28 -10.88 -12.24
CA LEU A 105 9.36 -11.57 -10.96
C LEU A 105 8.81 -10.70 -9.82
N ALA A 106 9.12 -9.40 -9.83
CA ALA A 106 8.54 -8.44 -8.90
C ALA A 106 7.01 -8.37 -9.01
N ALA A 107 6.46 -8.37 -10.23
CA ALA A 107 5.01 -8.38 -10.44
C ALA A 107 4.33 -9.65 -9.88
N ILE A 108 4.96 -10.82 -10.07
CA ILE A 108 4.45 -12.10 -9.54
C ILE A 108 4.45 -12.08 -8.01
N TYR A 109 5.55 -11.63 -7.37
CA TYR A 109 5.61 -11.54 -5.91
C TYR A 109 4.66 -10.49 -5.34
N ALA A 110 4.48 -9.36 -6.03
CA ALA A 110 3.49 -8.37 -5.66
C ALA A 110 2.07 -8.95 -5.67
N GLY A 111 1.72 -9.76 -6.69
CA GLY A 111 0.44 -10.46 -6.76
C GLY A 111 0.25 -11.46 -5.62
N LEU A 112 1.25 -12.32 -5.41
CA LEU A 112 1.21 -13.37 -4.37
C LEU A 112 1.07 -12.79 -2.96
N ILE A 113 1.80 -11.72 -2.64
CA ILE A 113 1.70 -11.04 -1.34
C ILE A 113 0.40 -10.22 -1.24
N GLY A 114 -0.06 -9.67 -2.36
CA GLY A 114 -1.36 -9.00 -2.48
C GLY A 114 -2.56 -9.94 -2.31
N GLY A 115 -2.34 -11.26 -2.33
CA GLY A 115 -3.38 -12.27 -2.14
C GLY A 115 -4.14 -12.64 -3.40
N ILE A 116 -3.53 -12.46 -4.58
CA ILE A 116 -4.04 -12.87 -5.89
C ILE A 116 -3.42 -14.23 -6.29
#